data_AF-A0A7Y8TQ43-F1
#
_entry.id   AF-A0A7Y8TQ43-F1
#
_cell.length_a   1.000
_cell.length_b   1.000
_cell.length_c   1.000
_cell.angle_alpha   90.00
_cell.angle_beta   90.00
_cell.angle_gamma   90.00
#
_symmetry.space_group_name_H-M   'P 1'
#
loop_
_entity.id
_entity.type
_entity.pdbx_description
1 polymer ?
#
loop_
_entity_poly.entity_id
_entity_poly.type
_entity_poly.pdbx_seq_one_letter_code
_entity_poly.pdbx_strand_id
1 'polypeptide(L)'
;MFLHLIDRKTAIEFGLKKFFTGEKCNLGGVSERSTKNSACRCKYHLDIKRLNSKKRYVNKKDDIRQQQKQYSEMNKAKMNDASLRYYSRNKEKINSRKKIHRLKNIDSIKSKALEYRNRNKEKIAKKDKERYDRLKFLGLLKEKRAKYYSENREAILNKNRGFQKTWRQANKDKLRDGKQKRRAAKLQATPSWYSELDSFVFTEAYLLSKDREILTGIKWEIDHMIPLQAENVCGLHVWNNFQVIPSFLNQSKRNKMIYCNPFDWLREILDGCTC
;
A
#
# COMPACT_ATOMS: atom_id res chain seq x y z
N MET A 1 51.93 -8.12 -22.31
CA MET A 1 51.07 -8.25 -23.52
C MET A 1 51.99 -8.04 -24.71
N PHE A 2 52.34 -9.11 -25.43
CA PHE A 2 53.17 -9.00 -26.62
C PHE A 2 52.32 -8.46 -27.77
N LEU A 3 52.69 -7.30 -28.30
CA LEU A 3 52.04 -6.71 -29.47
C LEU A 3 52.74 -7.29 -30.71
N HIS A 4 52.07 -8.17 -31.43
CA HIS A 4 52.60 -8.76 -32.65
C HIS A 4 52.57 -7.74 -33.79
N LEU A 5 53.71 -7.53 -34.44
CA LEU A 5 53.79 -6.71 -35.65
C LEU A 5 53.04 -7.40 -36.78
N ILE A 6 51.90 -6.83 -37.16
CA ILE A 6 51.03 -7.35 -38.21
C ILE A 6 50.40 -6.17 -38.95
N ASP A 7 50.53 -6.15 -40.26
CA ASP A 7 49.90 -5.13 -41.09
C ASP A 7 48.38 -5.31 -41.14
N ARG A 8 47.68 -4.29 -41.64
CA ARG A 8 46.22 -4.28 -41.68
C ARG A 8 45.62 -5.34 -42.59
N LYS A 9 46.24 -5.63 -43.74
CA LYS A 9 45.73 -6.57 -44.75
C LYS A 9 45.79 -7.99 -44.17
N THR A 10 46.96 -8.35 -43.67
CA THR A 10 47.23 -9.62 -43.00
C THR A 10 46.29 -9.80 -41.81
N ALA A 11 46.09 -8.77 -40.98
CA ALA A 11 45.15 -8.84 -39.86
C ALA A 11 43.67 -9.03 -40.28
N ILE A 12 43.26 -8.48 -41.43
CA ILE A 12 41.91 -8.69 -41.98
C ILE A 12 41.75 -10.12 -42.51
N GLU A 13 42.75 -10.64 -43.21
CA GLU A 13 42.78 -12.02 -43.72
C GLU A 13 42.68 -13.05 -42.57
N PHE A 14 43.36 -12.77 -41.44
CA PHE A 14 43.23 -13.57 -40.22
C PHE A 14 41.99 -13.27 -39.37
N GLY A 15 41.06 -12.41 -39.83
CA GLY A 15 39.81 -12.10 -39.12
C GLY A 15 39.99 -11.30 -37.82
N LEU A 16 41.14 -10.66 -37.61
CA LEU A 16 41.43 -9.90 -36.40
C LEU A 16 40.70 -8.55 -36.42
N LYS A 17 40.20 -8.14 -35.24
CA LYS A 17 39.55 -6.81 -35.07
C LYS A 17 40.55 -5.66 -34.97
N LYS A 18 41.84 -5.98 -34.87
CA LYS A 18 42.92 -5.03 -34.64
C LYS A 18 44.22 -5.49 -35.30
N PHE A 19 45.08 -4.53 -35.60
CA PHE A 19 46.42 -4.73 -36.14
C PHE A 19 47.42 -3.81 -35.44
N PHE A 20 48.72 -4.09 -35.53
CA PHE A 20 49.76 -3.31 -34.86
C PHE A 20 50.99 -3.18 -35.76
N THR A 21 51.31 -1.95 -36.16
CA THR A 21 52.44 -1.66 -37.07
C THR A 21 53.70 -1.21 -36.36
N GLY A 22 53.69 -1.06 -35.03
CA GLY A 22 54.82 -0.50 -34.25
C GLY A 22 55.03 1.02 -34.43
N GLU A 23 54.43 1.61 -35.46
CA GLU A 23 54.59 3.03 -35.79
C GLU A 23 53.81 3.94 -34.84
N LYS A 24 54.42 5.09 -34.51
CA LYS A 24 53.77 6.17 -33.77
C LYS A 24 52.59 6.73 -34.55
N CYS A 25 51.50 7.06 -33.86
CA CYS A 25 50.42 7.84 -34.46
C CYS A 25 50.78 9.33 -34.52
N ASN A 26 49.91 10.13 -35.14
CA ASN A 26 50.01 11.59 -35.21
C ASN A 26 50.08 12.29 -33.84
N LEU A 27 49.63 11.65 -32.77
CA LEU A 27 49.72 12.12 -31.39
C LEU A 27 50.91 11.50 -30.62
N GLY A 28 51.84 10.84 -31.32
CA GLY A 28 53.05 10.24 -30.75
C GLY A 28 52.86 8.92 -30.01
N GLY A 29 51.63 8.43 -29.85
CA GLY A 29 51.34 7.16 -29.16
C GLY A 29 51.54 5.93 -30.03
N VAL A 30 52.05 4.84 -29.44
CA VAL A 30 52.21 3.52 -30.07
C VAL A 30 51.17 2.58 -29.49
N SER A 31 50.28 2.04 -30.34
CA SER A 31 49.20 1.14 -29.90
C SER A 31 48.56 0.42 -31.09
N GLU A 32 47.80 -0.63 -30.80
CA GLU A 32 46.95 -1.33 -31.78
C GLU A 32 45.97 -0.35 -32.45
N ARG A 33 45.69 -0.64 -33.72
CA ARG A 33 44.74 0.10 -34.56
C ARG A 33 43.58 -0.80 -34.93
N SER A 34 42.39 -0.22 -35.06
CA SER A 34 41.16 -0.93 -35.46
C SER A 34 41.21 -1.35 -36.92
N THR A 35 40.96 -2.61 -37.26
CA THR A 35 40.91 -3.03 -38.69
C THR A 35 39.78 -2.37 -39.46
N LYS A 36 38.69 -1.99 -38.78
CA LYS A 36 37.49 -1.35 -39.37
C LYS A 36 37.76 0.03 -39.98
N ASN A 37 38.56 0.87 -39.32
CA ASN A 37 38.73 2.28 -39.70
C ASN A 37 40.12 2.82 -39.39
N SER A 38 41.09 1.94 -39.14
CA SER A 38 42.48 2.26 -38.81
C SER A 38 42.66 3.18 -37.58
N ALA A 39 41.62 3.33 -36.76
CA ALA A 39 41.65 4.23 -35.61
C ALA A 39 42.63 3.72 -34.54
N CYS A 40 43.58 4.57 -34.17
CA CYS A 40 44.55 4.32 -33.10
C CYS A 40 43.84 4.22 -31.74
N ARG A 41 44.25 3.26 -30.92
CA ARG A 41 43.71 3.03 -29.56
C ARG A 41 44.68 3.44 -28.46
N CYS A 42 45.68 4.26 -28.76
CA CYS A 42 46.62 4.75 -27.76
C CYS A 42 45.90 5.62 -26.71
N LYS A 43 46.53 5.74 -25.53
CA LYS A 43 46.01 6.51 -24.39
C LYS A 43 45.56 7.92 -24.80
N TYR A 44 46.36 8.64 -25.60
CA TYR A 44 46.04 10.00 -26.06
C TYR A 44 44.71 10.07 -26.85
N HIS A 45 44.49 9.14 -27.80
CA HIS A 45 43.25 9.09 -28.56
C HIS A 45 42.04 8.69 -27.70
N LEU A 46 42.23 7.81 -26.71
CA LEU A 46 41.18 7.42 -25.77
C LEU A 46 40.79 8.57 -24.83
N ASP A 47 41.78 9.32 -24.34
CA ASP A 47 41.57 10.48 -23.47
C ASP A 47 40.83 11.59 -24.22
N ILE A 48 41.22 11.90 -25.46
CA ILE A 48 40.49 12.86 -26.32
C ILE A 48 39.04 12.41 -26.55
N LYS A 49 38.82 11.11 -26.86
CA LYS A 49 37.45 10.56 -27.01
C LYS A 49 36.64 10.70 -25.73
N ARG A 50 37.24 10.43 -24.57
CA ARG A 50 36.59 10.57 -23.25
C ARG A 50 36.23 12.02 -22.96
N LEU A 51 37.15 12.96 -23.19
CA LEU A 51 36.92 14.39 -22.99
C LEU A 51 35.81 14.90 -23.92
N ASN A 52 35.84 14.54 -25.19
CA ASN A 52 34.79 14.90 -26.16
C ASN A 52 33.42 14.30 -25.79
N SER A 53 33.39 13.06 -25.31
CA SER A 53 32.17 12.43 -24.81
C SER A 53 31.62 13.14 -23.56
N LYS A 54 32.51 13.54 -22.63
CA LYS A 54 32.14 14.30 -21.43
C LYS A 54 31.57 15.67 -21.81
N LYS A 55 32.23 16.40 -22.72
CA LYS A 55 31.76 17.69 -23.24
C LYS A 55 30.39 17.55 -23.91
N ARG A 56 30.20 16.51 -24.73
CA ARG A 56 28.90 16.21 -25.35
C ARG A 56 27.79 15.94 -24.34
N TYR A 57 28.07 15.16 -23.29
CA TYR A 57 27.11 14.88 -22.23
C TYR A 57 26.73 16.15 -21.45
N VAL A 58 27.73 16.96 -21.05
CA VAL A 58 27.48 18.22 -20.33
C VAL A 58 26.60 19.15 -21.14
N ASN A 59 26.90 19.32 -22.43
CA ASN A 59 26.13 20.19 -23.32
C ASN A 59 24.67 19.73 -23.55
N LYS A 60 24.36 18.44 -23.37
CA LYS A 60 23.01 17.89 -23.57
C LYS A 60 22.36 17.39 -22.28
N LYS A 61 22.96 17.68 -21.13
CA LYS A 61 22.59 17.09 -19.84
C LYS A 61 21.16 17.42 -19.46
N ASP A 62 20.75 18.67 -19.68
CA ASP A 62 19.42 19.13 -19.32
C ASP A 62 18.35 18.64 -20.31
N ASP A 63 18.66 18.58 -21.60
CA ASP A 63 17.79 17.93 -22.60
C ASP A 63 17.55 16.45 -22.28
N ILE A 64 18.61 15.72 -21.92
CA ILE A 64 18.52 14.30 -21.52
C ILE A 64 17.63 14.15 -20.27
N ARG A 65 17.80 15.04 -19.28
CA ARG A 65 16.96 15.04 -18.07
C ARG A 65 15.50 15.33 -18.38
N GLN A 66 15.24 16.29 -19.27
CA GLN A 66 13.89 16.65 -19.67
C GLN A 66 13.21 15.49 -20.41
N GLN A 67 13.92 14.85 -21.35
CA GLN A 67 13.43 13.66 -22.04
C GLN A 67 13.16 12.50 -21.07
N GLN A 68 14.05 12.25 -20.10
CA GLN A 68 13.86 11.23 -19.08
C GLN A 68 12.65 11.52 -18.19
N LYS A 69 12.44 12.79 -17.83
CA LYS A 69 11.27 13.22 -17.04
C LYS A 69 9.98 12.97 -17.82
N GLN A 70 9.92 13.43 -19.07
CA GLN A 70 8.76 13.21 -19.96
C GLN A 70 8.47 11.71 -20.14
N TYR A 71 9.51 10.90 -20.38
CA TYR A 71 9.37 9.46 -20.49
C TYR A 71 8.82 8.84 -19.20
N SER A 72 9.33 9.24 -18.03
CA SER A 72 8.86 8.76 -16.73
C SER A 72 7.42 9.19 -16.44
N GLU A 73 7.00 10.37 -16.87
CA GLU A 73 5.63 10.86 -16.71
C GLU A 73 4.66 10.09 -17.61
N MET A 74 4.99 9.96 -18.90
CA MET A 74 4.20 9.20 -19.87
C MET A 74 4.06 7.72 -19.52
N ASN A 75 5.10 7.12 -18.93
CA ASN A 75 5.14 5.69 -18.60
C ASN A 75 4.93 5.40 -17.10
N LYS A 76 4.49 6.38 -16.31
CA LYS A 76 4.39 6.28 -14.85
C LYS A 76 3.59 5.06 -14.39
N ALA A 77 2.44 4.81 -15.02
CA ALA A 77 1.57 3.68 -14.69
C ALA A 77 2.27 2.33 -14.93
N LYS A 78 2.91 2.16 -16.10
CA LYS A 78 3.64 0.95 -16.48
C LYS A 78 4.85 0.70 -15.57
N MET A 79 5.58 1.75 -15.22
CA MET A 79 6.72 1.66 -14.30
C MET A 79 6.29 1.28 -12.88
N ASN A 80 5.20 1.88 -12.40
CA ASN A 80 4.65 1.56 -11.09
C ASN A 80 4.14 0.12 -11.02
N ASP A 81 3.40 -0.33 -12.04
CA ASP A 81 2.91 -1.70 -12.12
C ASP A 81 4.06 -2.72 -12.17
N ALA A 82 5.10 -2.47 -12.98
CA ALA A 82 6.30 -3.32 -12.99
C ALA A 82 7.00 -3.35 -11.62
N SER A 83 7.11 -2.20 -10.95
CA SER A 83 7.68 -2.08 -9.60
C SER A 83 6.85 -2.83 -8.55
N LEU A 84 5.52 -2.72 -8.59
CA LEU A 84 4.60 -3.44 -7.71
C LEU A 84 4.69 -4.94 -7.93
N ARG A 85 4.73 -5.41 -9.17
CA ARG A 85 4.91 -6.84 -9.51
C ARG A 85 6.25 -7.36 -9.01
N TYR A 86 7.33 -6.61 -9.21
CA TYR A 86 8.65 -6.97 -8.68
C TYR A 86 8.66 -7.02 -7.14
N TYR A 87 8.12 -6.00 -6.47
CA TYR A 87 8.06 -5.95 -5.02
C TYR A 87 7.23 -7.08 -4.44
N SER A 88 6.08 -7.38 -5.02
CA SER A 88 5.18 -8.45 -4.55
C SER A 88 5.85 -9.82 -4.63
N ARG A 89 6.54 -10.13 -5.74
CA ARG A 89 7.29 -11.39 -5.89
C ARG A 89 8.54 -11.51 -5.01
N ASN A 90 9.09 -10.38 -4.55
CA ASN A 90 10.36 -10.34 -3.81
C ASN A 90 10.21 -9.81 -2.38
N LYS A 91 8.98 -9.64 -1.89
CA LYS A 91 8.66 -8.97 -0.62
C LYS A 91 9.42 -9.59 0.56
N GLU A 92 9.40 -10.92 0.66
CA GLU A 92 10.04 -11.66 1.73
C GLU A 92 11.57 -11.51 1.69
N LYS A 93 12.17 -11.70 0.52
CA LYS A 93 13.63 -11.55 0.31
C LYS A 93 14.10 -10.13 0.62
N ILE A 94 13.34 -9.11 0.20
CA ILE A 94 13.61 -7.70 0.49
C ILE A 94 13.53 -7.44 2.00
N ASN A 95 12.48 -7.92 2.66
CA ASN A 95 12.28 -7.72 4.09
C ASN A 95 13.33 -8.45 4.93
N SER A 96 13.69 -9.68 4.55
CA SER A 96 14.76 -10.46 5.20
C SER A 96 16.10 -9.74 5.10
N ARG A 97 16.49 -9.27 3.90
CA ARG A 97 17.70 -8.46 3.71
C ARG A 97 17.69 -7.18 4.53
N LYS A 98 16.56 -6.45 4.57
CA LYS A 98 16.41 -5.24 5.40
C LYS A 98 16.57 -5.55 6.89
N LYS A 99 16.00 -6.66 7.38
CA LYS A 99 16.13 -7.12 8.76
C LYS A 99 17.60 -7.42 9.10
N ILE A 100 18.28 -8.19 8.26
CA ILE A 100 19.71 -8.50 8.43
C ILE A 100 20.55 -7.22 8.44
N HIS A 101 20.32 -6.32 7.50
CA HIS A 101 21.03 -5.04 7.46
C HIS A 101 20.79 -4.20 8.71
N ARG A 102 19.54 -4.10 9.19
CA ARG A 102 19.19 -3.38 10.41
C ARG A 102 19.88 -3.97 11.65
N LEU A 103 19.90 -5.30 11.76
CA LEU A 103 20.55 -6.00 12.88
C LEU A 103 22.06 -5.76 12.86
N LYS A 104 22.71 -5.90 11.70
CA LYS A 104 24.15 -5.66 11.54
C LYS A 104 24.55 -4.20 11.81
N ASN A 105 23.64 -3.24 11.64
CA ASN A 105 23.92 -1.81 11.77
C ASN A 105 23.16 -1.15 12.92
N ILE A 106 22.66 -1.93 13.88
CA ILE A 106 21.75 -1.43 14.92
C ILE A 106 22.38 -0.31 15.75
N ASP A 107 23.65 -0.46 16.12
CA ASP A 107 24.34 0.52 16.96
C ASP A 107 24.66 1.80 16.18
N SER A 108 25.09 1.67 14.92
CA SER A 108 25.28 2.84 14.04
C SER A 108 23.97 3.60 13.81
N ILE A 109 22.85 2.89 13.62
CA ILE A 109 21.53 3.49 13.46
C ILE A 109 21.11 4.22 14.74
N LYS A 110 21.29 3.59 15.91
CA LYS A 110 21.00 4.20 17.22
C LYS A 110 21.85 5.45 17.46
N SER A 111 23.15 5.37 17.20
CA SER A 111 24.08 6.48 17.35
C SER A 111 23.67 7.68 16.48
N LYS A 112 23.39 7.44 15.19
CA LYS A 112 22.91 8.49 14.27
C LYS A 112 21.57 9.08 14.69
N ALA A 113 20.66 8.24 15.20
CA ALA A 113 19.36 8.71 15.70
C ALA A 113 19.52 9.59 16.96
N LEU A 114 20.45 9.23 17.85
CA LEU A 114 20.78 10.03 19.04
C LEU A 114 21.40 11.37 18.64
N GLU A 115 22.38 11.35 17.73
CA GLU A 115 23.01 12.56 17.20
C GLU A 115 21.97 13.50 16.56
N TYR A 116 21.07 12.95 15.75
CA TYR A 116 19.97 13.72 15.17
C TYR A 116 19.05 14.33 16.24
N ARG A 117 18.67 13.54 17.25
CA ARG A 117 17.83 14.03 18.36
C ARG A 117 18.50 15.16 19.12
N ASN A 118 19.80 15.02 19.42
CA ASN A 118 20.56 16.04 20.13
C ASN A 118 20.68 17.32 19.31
N ARG A 119 21.03 17.22 18.03
CA ARG A 119 21.13 18.38 17.13
C ARG A 119 19.79 19.08 16.88
N ASN A 120 18.68 18.34 16.94
CA ASN A 120 17.35 18.86 16.64
C ASN A 120 16.45 18.96 17.89
N LYS A 121 17.02 18.96 19.09
CA LYS A 121 16.29 18.86 20.37
C LYS A 121 15.16 19.89 20.49
N GLU A 122 15.47 21.16 20.22
CA GLU A 122 14.50 22.26 20.30
C GLU A 122 13.38 22.14 19.25
N LYS A 123 13.73 21.75 18.02
CA LYS A 123 12.77 21.55 16.94
C LYS A 123 11.81 20.40 17.24
N ILE A 124 12.32 19.31 17.82
CA ILE A 124 11.52 18.17 18.27
C ILE A 124 10.59 18.61 19.41
N ALA A 125 11.13 19.29 20.43
CA ALA A 125 10.34 19.79 21.55
C ALA A 125 9.21 20.74 21.12
N LYS A 126 9.47 21.65 20.18
CA LYS A 126 8.45 22.54 19.62
C LYS A 126 7.33 21.75 18.93
N LYS A 127 7.67 20.79 18.08
CA LYS A 127 6.67 19.94 17.41
C LYS A 127 5.88 19.07 18.37
N ASP A 128 6.53 18.53 19.40
CA ASP A 128 5.87 17.73 20.43
C ASP A 128 4.89 18.57 21.24
N LYS A 129 5.26 19.81 21.58
CA LYS A 129 4.35 20.79 22.22
C LYS A 129 3.15 21.10 21.32
N GLU A 130 3.37 21.45 20.05
CA GLU A 130 2.29 21.72 19.10
C GLU A 130 1.33 20.53 18.95
N ARG A 131 1.86 19.30 18.93
CA ARG A 131 1.08 18.07 18.90
C ARG A 131 0.25 17.92 20.17
N TYR A 132 0.86 18.11 21.35
CA TYR A 132 0.19 18.03 22.64
C TYR A 132 -0.96 19.04 22.74
N ASP A 133 -0.70 20.31 22.42
CA ASP A 133 -1.69 21.39 22.47
C ASP A 133 -2.88 21.10 21.53
N ARG A 134 -2.61 20.60 20.31
CA ARG A 134 -3.64 20.14 19.37
C ARG A 134 -4.49 19.02 19.96
N LEU A 135 -3.87 17.98 20.51
CA LEU A 135 -4.59 16.85 21.10
C LEU A 135 -5.43 17.27 22.30
N LYS A 136 -4.89 18.14 23.17
CA LYS A 136 -5.62 18.74 24.27
C LYS A 136 -6.84 19.52 23.79
N PHE A 137 -6.67 20.37 22.78
CA PHE A 137 -7.78 21.12 22.18
C PHE A 137 -8.85 20.19 21.58
N LEU A 138 -8.46 19.11 20.90
CA LEU A 138 -9.40 18.11 20.39
C LEU A 138 -10.18 17.40 21.51
N GLY A 139 -9.52 17.11 22.63
CA GLY A 139 -10.15 16.58 23.83
C GLY A 139 -11.21 17.53 24.38
N LEU A 140 -10.85 18.80 24.57
CA LEU A 140 -11.76 19.85 25.03
C LEU A 140 -12.97 20.03 24.09
N LEU A 141 -12.76 19.98 22.77
CA LEU A 141 -13.86 20.03 21.80
C LEU A 141 -14.78 18.82 21.90
N LYS A 142 -14.23 17.62 22.14
CA LYS A 142 -15.01 16.40 22.34
C LYS A 142 -15.89 16.53 23.59
N GLU A 143 -15.32 16.99 24.70
CA GLU A 143 -16.04 17.24 25.95
C GLU A 143 -17.14 18.29 25.78
N LYS A 144 -16.82 19.43 25.16
CA LYS A 144 -17.81 20.50 24.88
C LYS A 144 -18.98 19.99 24.03
N ARG A 145 -18.70 19.19 22.99
CA ARG A 145 -19.75 18.58 22.16
C ARG A 145 -20.58 17.55 22.93
N ALA A 146 -19.94 16.73 23.76
CA ALA A 146 -20.64 15.76 24.60
C ALA A 146 -21.60 16.46 25.57
N LYS A 147 -21.13 17.52 26.22
CA LYS A 147 -21.93 18.38 27.12
C LYS A 147 -23.10 19.04 26.39
N TYR A 148 -22.85 19.68 25.25
CA TYR A 148 -23.91 20.27 24.44
C TYR A 148 -24.97 19.24 24.03
N TYR A 149 -24.54 18.05 23.58
CA TYR A 149 -25.45 16.98 23.20
C TYR A 149 -26.25 16.44 24.39
N SER A 150 -25.65 16.29 25.58
CA SER A 150 -26.37 15.84 26.77
C SER A 150 -27.41 16.86 27.24
N GLU A 151 -27.04 18.15 27.27
CA GLU A 151 -27.94 19.23 27.71
C GLU A 151 -29.09 19.48 26.72
N ASN A 152 -28.86 19.26 25.42
CA ASN A 152 -29.84 19.51 24.37
C ASN A 152 -30.42 18.23 23.76
N ARG A 153 -30.23 17.08 24.44
CA ARG A 153 -30.53 15.75 23.88
C ARG A 153 -31.96 15.66 23.36
N GLU A 154 -32.92 16.08 24.17
CA GLU A 154 -34.34 15.97 23.84
C GLU A 154 -34.74 16.88 22.67
N ALA A 155 -34.31 18.14 22.70
CA ALA A 155 -34.57 19.10 21.62
C ALA A 155 -33.99 18.61 20.27
N ILE A 156 -32.75 18.10 20.29
CA ILE A 156 -32.09 17.52 19.11
C ILE A 156 -32.87 16.30 18.61
N LEU A 157 -33.27 15.38 19.50
CA LEU A 157 -34.03 14.18 19.12
C LEU A 157 -35.41 14.54 18.55
N ASN A 158 -36.13 15.48 19.14
CA ASN A 158 -37.45 15.90 18.67
C ASN A 158 -37.39 16.56 17.29
N LYS A 159 -36.43 17.47 17.08
CA LYS A 159 -36.17 18.06 15.75
C LYS A 159 -35.82 16.98 14.72
N ASN A 160 -34.97 16.03 15.09
CA ASN A 160 -34.57 14.93 14.21
C ASN A 160 -35.72 13.98 13.90
N ARG A 161 -36.63 13.70 14.85
CA ARG A 161 -37.81 12.84 14.61
C ARG A 161 -38.73 13.43 13.54
N GLY A 162 -39.03 14.72 13.63
CA GLY A 162 -39.87 15.42 12.64
C GLY A 162 -39.24 15.38 11.24
N PHE A 163 -37.96 15.74 11.15
CA PHE A 163 -37.20 15.68 9.90
C PHE A 163 -37.08 14.26 9.34
N GLN A 164 -36.83 13.26 10.17
CA GLN A 164 -36.75 11.87 9.73
C GLN A 164 -38.10 11.34 9.23
N LYS A 165 -39.22 11.77 9.83
CA LYS A 165 -40.56 11.40 9.35
C LYS A 165 -40.82 11.97 7.96
N THR A 166 -40.59 13.26 7.75
CA THR A 166 -40.78 13.91 6.45
C THR A 166 -39.83 13.36 5.39
N TRP A 167 -38.56 13.15 5.74
CA TRP A 167 -37.58 12.55 4.83
C TRP A 167 -37.96 11.13 4.41
N ARG A 168 -38.39 10.27 5.34
CA ARG A 168 -38.84 8.90 5.00
C ARG A 168 -40.09 8.89 4.11
N GLN A 169 -41.04 9.80 4.35
CA GLN A 169 -42.24 9.92 3.53
C GLN A 169 -41.91 10.39 2.11
N ALA A 170 -41.01 11.37 1.96
CA ALA A 170 -40.59 11.89 0.66
C ALA A 170 -39.63 10.96 -0.09
N ASN A 171 -38.89 10.09 0.60
CA ASN A 171 -37.88 9.20 0.02
C ASN A 171 -38.29 7.71 0.07
N LYS A 172 -39.60 7.42 0.00
CA LYS A 172 -40.12 6.04 -0.02
C LYS A 172 -39.47 5.18 -1.11
N ASP A 173 -39.25 5.77 -2.29
CA ASP A 173 -38.62 5.06 -3.41
C ASP A 173 -37.18 4.66 -3.12
N LYS A 174 -36.38 5.55 -2.49
CA LYS A 174 -35.01 5.22 -2.07
C LYS A 174 -34.98 4.12 -1.01
N LEU A 175 -35.93 4.13 -0.07
CA LEU A 175 -36.04 3.07 0.93
C LEU A 175 -36.41 1.74 0.29
N ARG A 176 -37.32 1.74 -0.69
CA ARG A 176 -37.71 0.57 -1.47
C ARG A 176 -36.53 0.03 -2.29
N ASP A 177 -35.82 0.90 -2.99
CA ASP A 177 -34.60 0.56 -3.75
C ASP A 177 -33.55 -0.10 -2.84
N GLY A 178 -33.27 0.48 -1.67
CA GLY A 178 -32.35 -0.11 -0.69
C GLY A 178 -32.78 -1.51 -0.23
N LYS A 179 -34.08 -1.73 0.02
CA LYS A 179 -34.62 -3.06 0.36
C LYS A 179 -34.47 -4.06 -0.80
N GLN A 180 -34.75 -3.64 -2.03
CA GLN A 180 -34.60 -4.49 -3.22
C GLN A 180 -33.15 -4.89 -3.45
N LYS A 181 -32.21 -3.94 -3.36
CA LYS A 181 -30.76 -4.21 -3.45
C LYS A 181 -30.29 -5.22 -2.40
N ARG A 182 -30.75 -5.07 -1.15
CA ARG A 182 -30.43 -6.02 -0.08
C ARG A 182 -30.99 -7.42 -0.37
N ARG A 183 -32.23 -7.52 -0.87
CA ARG A 183 -32.85 -8.80 -1.25
C ARG A 183 -32.08 -9.46 -2.39
N ALA A 184 -31.73 -8.72 -3.43
CA ALA A 184 -30.96 -9.22 -4.56
C ALA A 184 -29.58 -9.73 -4.12
N ALA A 185 -28.87 -8.96 -3.30
CA ALA A 185 -27.58 -9.38 -2.76
C ALA A 185 -27.67 -10.67 -1.92
N LYS A 186 -28.71 -10.79 -1.08
CA LYS A 186 -28.95 -12.03 -0.31
C LYS A 186 -29.21 -13.22 -1.25
N LEU A 187 -30.07 -13.04 -2.25
CA LEU A 187 -30.41 -14.10 -3.21
C LEU A 187 -29.18 -14.56 -4.00
N GLN A 188 -28.35 -13.62 -4.44
CA GLN A 188 -27.09 -13.93 -5.15
C GLN A 188 -26.08 -14.67 -4.26
N ALA A 189 -26.08 -14.39 -2.96
CA ALA A 189 -25.23 -15.08 -2.01
C ALA A 189 -25.81 -16.43 -1.54
N THR A 190 -27.07 -16.73 -1.85
CA THR A 190 -27.68 -18.04 -1.55
C THR A 190 -27.34 -19.02 -2.68
N PRO A 191 -26.52 -20.04 -2.42
CA PRO A 191 -26.15 -21.01 -3.45
C PRO A 191 -27.31 -21.93 -3.80
N SER A 192 -27.26 -22.56 -4.99
CA SER A 192 -28.29 -23.51 -5.44
C SER A 192 -28.41 -24.76 -4.56
N TRP A 193 -27.35 -25.11 -3.84
CA TRP A 193 -27.30 -26.22 -2.90
C TRP A 193 -27.70 -25.84 -1.48
N TYR A 194 -28.18 -24.61 -1.25
CA TYR A 194 -28.73 -24.20 0.04
C TYR A 194 -29.83 -25.18 0.49
N SER A 195 -29.72 -25.68 1.71
CA SER A 195 -30.44 -26.88 2.16
C SER A 195 -31.15 -26.71 3.49
N GLU A 196 -31.74 -27.80 3.98
CA GLU A 196 -32.39 -27.87 5.28
C GLU A 196 -31.44 -27.49 6.43
N LEU A 197 -30.17 -27.94 6.39
CA LEU A 197 -29.19 -27.60 7.42
C LEU A 197 -28.97 -26.09 7.52
N ASP A 198 -28.87 -25.40 6.38
CA ASP A 198 -28.71 -23.95 6.35
C ASP A 198 -29.91 -23.22 6.95
N SER A 199 -31.11 -23.71 6.66
CA SER A 199 -32.37 -23.17 7.18
C SER A 199 -32.50 -23.41 8.69
N PHE A 200 -32.15 -24.62 9.13
CA PHE A 200 -32.13 -25.01 10.54
C PHE A 200 -31.15 -24.13 11.34
N VAL A 201 -29.89 -24.05 10.93
CA VAL A 201 -28.88 -23.24 11.63
C VAL A 201 -29.24 -21.76 11.64
N PHE A 202 -29.84 -21.23 10.56
CA PHE A 202 -30.31 -19.83 10.56
C PHE A 202 -31.42 -19.60 11.59
N THR A 203 -32.33 -20.57 11.75
CA THR A 203 -33.44 -20.51 12.71
C THR A 203 -32.92 -20.61 14.14
N GLU A 204 -32.03 -21.55 14.42
CA GLU A 204 -31.37 -21.68 15.72
C GLU A 204 -30.55 -20.43 16.09
N ALA A 205 -29.83 -19.84 15.12
CA ALA A 205 -29.13 -18.58 15.33
C ALA A 205 -30.09 -17.43 15.66
N TYR A 206 -31.29 -17.41 15.07
CA TYR A 206 -32.33 -16.44 15.39
C TYR A 206 -32.82 -16.61 16.83
N LEU A 207 -33.17 -17.84 17.24
CA LEU A 207 -33.62 -18.14 18.61
C LEU A 207 -32.54 -17.78 19.63
N LEU A 208 -31.30 -18.20 19.39
CA LEU A 208 -30.16 -17.85 20.23
C LEU A 208 -29.96 -16.34 20.36
N SER A 209 -30.22 -15.56 19.31
CA SER A 209 -30.15 -14.10 19.38
C SER A 209 -31.21 -13.52 20.35
N LYS A 210 -32.39 -14.14 20.41
CA LYS A 210 -33.46 -13.73 21.33
C LYS A 210 -33.18 -14.12 22.76
N ASP A 211 -32.72 -15.34 22.99
CA ASP A 211 -32.34 -15.80 24.33
C ASP A 211 -31.22 -14.93 24.90
N ARG A 212 -30.19 -14.62 24.10
CA ARG A 212 -29.12 -13.73 24.53
C ARG A 212 -29.60 -12.30 24.79
N GLU A 213 -30.52 -11.78 23.97
CA GLU A 213 -31.11 -10.46 24.18
C GLU A 213 -31.84 -10.37 25.52
N ILE A 214 -32.59 -11.43 25.89
CA ILE A 214 -33.26 -11.55 27.18
C ILE A 214 -32.25 -11.63 28.33
N LEU A 215 -31.24 -12.51 28.21
CA LEU A 215 -30.27 -12.76 29.28
C LEU A 215 -29.32 -11.59 29.55
N THR A 216 -28.96 -10.83 28.52
CA THR A 216 -27.92 -9.79 28.63
C THR A 216 -28.47 -8.36 28.61
N GLY A 217 -29.75 -8.18 28.25
CA GLY A 217 -30.38 -6.86 28.12
C GLY A 217 -29.85 -6.01 26.96
N ILE A 218 -28.99 -6.56 26.09
CA ILE A 218 -28.49 -5.90 24.88
C ILE A 218 -29.00 -6.62 23.63
N LYS A 219 -29.19 -5.89 22.54
CA LYS A 219 -29.68 -6.47 21.29
C LYS A 219 -28.63 -7.36 20.63
N TRP A 220 -28.98 -8.60 20.28
CA TRP A 220 -28.16 -9.53 19.49
C TRP A 220 -28.72 -9.73 18.09
N GLU A 221 -27.84 -10.00 17.13
CA GLU A 221 -28.21 -10.19 15.72
C GLU A 221 -27.39 -11.33 15.09
N ILE A 222 -27.97 -11.97 14.07
CA ILE A 222 -27.26 -12.89 13.19
C ILE A 222 -26.38 -12.04 12.24
N ASP A 223 -25.10 -12.41 12.15
CA ASP A 223 -24.11 -11.83 11.24
C ASP A 223 -23.55 -12.90 10.29
N HIS A 224 -23.03 -12.45 9.17
CA HIS A 224 -22.26 -13.24 8.21
C HIS A 224 -20.77 -13.07 8.46
N MET A 225 -20.05 -14.08 8.96
CA MET A 225 -18.61 -14.00 9.25
C MET A 225 -17.82 -13.38 8.09
N ILE A 226 -18.05 -13.87 6.88
CA ILE A 226 -17.65 -13.25 5.63
C ILE A 226 -18.85 -12.46 5.08
N PRO A 227 -18.77 -11.12 4.97
CA PRO A 227 -19.89 -10.30 4.51
C PRO A 227 -20.36 -10.66 3.09
N LEU A 228 -21.67 -10.60 2.84
CA LEU A 228 -22.26 -10.89 1.52
C LEU A 228 -21.88 -9.87 0.45
N GLN A 229 -21.42 -8.68 0.85
CA GLN A 229 -21.11 -7.55 -0.04
C GLN A 229 -19.79 -6.86 0.35
N ALA A 230 -18.78 -7.65 0.71
CA ALA A 230 -17.43 -7.12 0.96
C ALA A 230 -16.75 -6.69 -0.36
N GLU A 231 -15.76 -5.80 -0.26
CA GLU A 231 -15.09 -5.20 -1.42
C GLU A 231 -14.27 -6.23 -2.22
N ASN A 232 -13.54 -7.11 -1.51
CA ASN A 232 -12.56 -8.02 -2.11
C ASN A 232 -13.05 -9.47 -2.21
N VAL A 233 -13.83 -9.94 -1.22
CA VAL A 233 -14.31 -11.32 -1.13
C VAL A 233 -15.71 -11.31 -0.53
N CYS A 234 -16.69 -11.91 -1.21
CA CYS A 234 -18.05 -12.05 -0.72
C CYS A 234 -18.29 -13.43 -0.10
N GLY A 235 -18.99 -13.47 1.02
CA GLY A 235 -19.43 -14.71 1.66
C GLY A 235 -20.78 -15.20 1.12
N LEU A 236 -21.09 -16.45 1.43
CA LEU A 236 -22.36 -17.10 1.07
C LEU A 236 -23.36 -17.04 2.23
N HIS A 237 -24.65 -17.11 1.91
CA HIS A 237 -25.72 -17.18 2.90
C HIS A 237 -25.96 -18.64 3.31
N VAL A 238 -25.05 -19.22 4.11
CA VAL A 238 -25.03 -20.66 4.46
C VAL A 238 -24.63 -20.89 5.92
N TRP A 239 -24.93 -22.07 6.46
CA TRP A 239 -24.79 -22.41 7.89
C TRP A 239 -23.41 -22.09 8.46
N ASN A 240 -22.34 -22.42 7.73
CA ASN A 240 -20.96 -22.24 8.17
C ASN A 240 -20.46 -20.79 8.05
N ASN A 241 -21.30 -19.86 7.57
CA ASN A 241 -21.00 -18.43 7.52
C ASN A 241 -21.85 -17.63 8.52
N PHE A 242 -22.73 -18.25 9.31
CA PHE A 242 -23.54 -17.55 10.30
C PHE A 242 -22.83 -17.48 11.66
N GLN A 243 -23.00 -16.36 12.35
CA GLN A 243 -22.63 -16.20 13.76
C GLN A 243 -23.64 -15.29 14.47
N VAL A 244 -23.76 -15.41 15.80
CA VAL A 244 -24.64 -14.54 16.61
C VAL A 244 -23.77 -13.61 17.45
N ILE A 245 -23.89 -12.29 17.21
CA ILE A 245 -23.05 -11.26 17.82
C ILE A 245 -23.90 -10.08 18.33
N PRO A 246 -23.39 -9.27 19.28
CA PRO A 246 -24.06 -8.05 19.70
C PRO A 246 -24.30 -7.09 18.52
N SER A 247 -25.48 -6.48 18.45
CA SER A 247 -25.89 -5.63 17.33
C SER A 247 -24.94 -4.45 17.10
N PHE A 248 -24.35 -3.90 18.16
CA PHE A 248 -23.39 -2.80 18.03
C PHE A 248 -22.09 -3.23 17.34
N LEU A 249 -21.63 -4.48 17.55
CA LEU A 249 -20.47 -5.03 16.84
C LEU A 249 -20.82 -5.32 15.37
N ASN A 250 -22.00 -5.90 15.11
CA ASN A 250 -22.51 -6.12 13.75
C ASN A 250 -22.56 -4.82 12.93
N GLN A 251 -23.09 -3.76 13.53
CA GLN A 251 -23.17 -2.42 12.93
C GLN A 251 -21.79 -1.77 12.70
N SER A 252 -20.80 -2.08 13.54
CA SER A 252 -19.40 -1.64 13.36
C SER A 252 -18.71 -2.40 12.23
N LYS A 253 -18.96 -3.72 12.14
CA LYS A 253 -18.44 -4.63 11.12
C LYS A 253 -18.93 -4.27 9.72
N ARG A 254 -20.23 -4.08 9.51
CA ARG A 254 -20.80 -3.79 8.18
C ARG A 254 -20.28 -4.79 7.14
N ASN A 255 -19.67 -4.31 6.05
CA ASN A 255 -19.06 -5.12 5.00
C ASN A 255 -17.54 -5.26 5.14
N LYS A 256 -16.97 -4.96 6.32
CA LYS A 256 -15.54 -5.11 6.57
C LYS A 256 -15.19 -6.58 6.79
N MET A 257 -13.99 -6.95 6.37
CA MET A 257 -13.40 -8.27 6.62
C MET A 257 -12.80 -8.33 8.04
N ILE A 258 -13.66 -8.22 9.05
CA ILE A 258 -13.34 -8.40 10.47
C ILE A 258 -14.32 -9.40 11.08
N TYR A 259 -13.92 -10.08 12.15
CA TYR A 259 -14.69 -11.18 12.77
C TYR A 259 -15.06 -12.30 11.79
N CYS A 260 -14.10 -12.67 10.93
CA CYS A 260 -14.32 -13.65 9.86
C CYS A 260 -14.19 -15.10 10.32
N ASN A 261 -13.75 -15.34 11.56
CA ASN A 261 -13.76 -16.66 12.18
C ASN A 261 -14.68 -16.67 13.40
N PRO A 262 -15.16 -17.86 13.81
CA PRO A 262 -15.94 -18.01 15.03
C PRO A 262 -15.21 -17.37 16.22
N PHE A 263 -15.95 -16.57 16.99
CA PHE A 263 -15.50 -15.96 18.25
C PHE A 263 -14.41 -14.88 18.13
N ASP A 264 -13.99 -14.48 16.93
CA ASP A 264 -13.02 -13.38 16.76
C ASP A 264 -13.49 -12.08 17.44
N TRP A 265 -14.81 -11.82 17.44
CA TRP A 265 -15.42 -10.65 18.07
C TRP A 265 -15.34 -10.66 19.61
N LEU A 266 -15.15 -11.82 20.25
CA LEU A 266 -15.00 -11.89 21.70
C LEU A 266 -13.69 -11.25 22.15
N ARG A 267 -12.62 -11.34 21.34
CA ARG A 267 -11.32 -10.75 21.68
C ARG A 267 -11.43 -9.24 21.84
N GLU A 268 -12.23 -8.57 21.01
CA GLU A 268 -12.43 -7.13 21.11
C GLU A 268 -13.15 -6.72 22.40
N ILE A 269 -14.06 -7.56 22.90
CA ILE A 269 -14.72 -7.32 24.19
C ILE A 269 -13.75 -7.57 25.35
N LEU A 270 -13.00 -8.66 25.30
CA LEU A 270 -12.07 -9.04 26.37
C LEU A 270 -10.88 -8.06 26.45
N ASP A 271 -10.30 -7.67 25.32
CA ASP A 271 -9.17 -6.73 25.26
C ASP A 271 -9.62 -5.27 25.51
N GLY A 272 -10.90 -4.95 25.29
CA GLY A 272 -11.52 -3.67 25.65
C GLY A 272 -11.88 -3.55 27.14
N CYS A 273 -11.90 -4.67 27.86
CA CYS A 273 -12.09 -4.78 29.31
C CYS A 273 -10.74 -4.91 30.03
N THR A 274 -9.78 -4.05 29.73
CA THR A 274 -8.69 -3.80 30.69
C THR A 274 -9.24 -2.87 31.78
N CYS A 275 -9.78 -3.47 32.85
CA CYS A 275 -9.94 -2.81 34.14
C CYS A 275 -8.58 -2.59 34.80
#